data_AF-A0A7C7SP06-F1
#
_entry.id   AF-A0A7C7SP06-F1
#
_cell.length_a   1.000
_cell.length_b   1.000
_cell.length_c   1.000
_cell.angle_alpha   90.00
_cell.angle_beta   90.00
_cell.angle_gamma   90.00
#
_symmetry.space_group_name_H-M   'P 1'
#
loop_
_entity.id
_entity.type
_entity.pdbx_description
1 polymer ?
#
loop_
_entity_poly.entity_id
_entity_poly.type
_entity_poly.pdbx_seq_one_letter_code
_entity_poly.pdbx_strand_id
1 'polypeptide(L)' 'MQNTREASRTENAYLESLLAKHEAISGRIDQELKHPAIQESLVKRLKLEKLKIKEQIVHLEGRLN' A
#
# COMPACT_ATOMS: atom_id res chain seq x y z
N MET A 1 0.19 11.67 30.21
CA MET A 1 -0.64 10.84 29.32
C MET A 1 -0.83 11.47 27.92
N GLN A 2 0.18 12.12 27.32
CA GLN A 2 0.09 12.72 25.98
C GLN A 2 0.65 11.80 24.87
N ASN A 3 1.57 10.91 25.21
CA ASN A 3 2.37 10.10 24.27
C ASN A 3 1.55 9.09 23.43
N THR A 4 0.43 8.56 23.96
CA THR A 4 -0.40 7.57 23.26
C THR A 4 -1.25 8.16 22.15
N ARG A 5 -1.67 9.44 22.28
CA ARG A 5 -2.48 10.13 21.26
C ARG A 5 -1.68 10.63 20.06
N GLU A 6 -0.38 10.83 20.25
CA GLU A 6 0.54 11.22 19.17
C GLU A 6 0.93 9.99 18.35
N ALA A 7 1.25 8.87 19.02
CA ALA A 7 1.53 7.60 18.37
C ALA A 7 0.37 7.15 17.45
N SER A 8 -0.86 7.18 17.95
CA SER A 8 -2.05 6.81 17.15
C SER A 8 -2.30 7.74 15.97
N ARG A 9 -1.98 9.04 16.08
CA ARG A 9 -2.06 9.98 14.95
C ARG A 9 -1.01 9.69 13.87
N THR A 10 0.23 9.39 14.28
CA THR A 10 1.29 9.01 13.34
C THR A 10 0.97 7.67 12.66
N GLU A 11 0.39 6.71 13.37
CA GLU A 11 -0.02 5.42 12.81
C GLU A 11 -1.17 5.56 11.80
N ASN A 12 -2.16 6.42 12.08
CA ASN A 12 -3.22 6.74 11.11
C ASN A 12 -2.67 7.42 9.84
N ALA A 13 -1.77 8.41 9.99
CA ALA A 13 -1.14 9.05 8.83
C ALA A 13 -0.29 8.07 8.01
N TYR A 14 0.39 7.12 8.69
CA TYR A 14 1.13 6.06 8.02
C TYR A 14 0.20 5.09 7.28
N LEU A 15 -0.94 4.73 7.87
CA LEU A 15 -1.97 3.91 7.23
C LEU A 15 -2.51 4.57 5.96
N GLU A 16 -2.86 5.85 6.03
CA GLU A 16 -3.31 6.63 4.86
C GLU A 16 -2.26 6.63 3.74
N SER A 17 -0.98 6.80 4.09
CA SER A 17 0.12 6.72 3.13
C SER A 17 0.23 5.35 2.47
N LEU A 18 0.07 4.26 3.23
CA LEU A 18 0.10 2.90 2.70
C LEU A 18 -1.08 2.64 1.75
N LEU A 19 -2.28 3.11 2.11
CA LEU A 19 -3.47 3.01 1.26
C LEU A 19 -3.28 3.75 -0.06
N ALA A 20 -2.78 4.98 -0.02
CA ALA A 20 -2.48 5.77 -1.22
C ALA A 20 -1.44 5.08 -2.12
N LYS A 21 -0.38 4.49 -1.53
CA LYS A 21 0.63 3.72 -2.29
C LYS A 21 0.02 2.46 -2.92
N HIS A 22 -0.83 1.74 -2.19
CA HIS A 22 -1.50 0.55 -2.69
C HIS A 22 -2.42 0.87 -3.88
N GLU A 23 -3.15 1.97 -3.82
CA GLU A 23 -4.00 2.45 -4.92
C GLU A 23 -3.15 2.86 -6.13
N ALA A 24 -2.08 3.63 -5.93
CA ALA A 24 -1.18 4.04 -7.00
C ALA A 24 -0.55 2.84 -7.73
N ILE A 25 -0.12 1.82 -7.01
CA ILE A 25 0.43 0.58 -7.62
C ILE A 25 -0.67 -0.17 -8.37
N SER A 26 -1.90 -0.19 -7.86
CA SER A 26 -3.03 -0.79 -8.57
C SER A 26 -3.28 -0.11 -9.91
N GLY A 27 -3.32 1.22 -9.93
CA GLY A 27 -3.47 1.99 -11.17
C GLY A 27 -2.32 1.74 -12.16
N ARG A 28 -1.08 1.63 -11.68
CA ARG A 28 0.07 1.29 -12.54
C ARG A 28 -0.02 -0.12 -13.12
N ILE A 29 -0.46 -1.11 -12.33
CA ILE A 29 -0.69 -2.47 -12.84
C ILE A 29 -1.74 -2.44 -13.96
N ASP A 30 -2.84 -1.72 -13.76
CA ASP A 30 -3.92 -1.64 -14.75
C ASP A 30 -3.47 -0.93 -16.03
N GLN A 31 -2.60 0.07 -15.93
CA GLN A 31 -1.98 0.74 -17.08
C GLN A 31 -1.06 -0.20 -17.85
N GLU A 32 -0.15 -0.89 -17.17
CA GLU A 32 0.77 -1.85 -17.79
C GLU A 32 0.05 -3.02 -18.44
N LEU A 33 -1.04 -3.52 -17.82
CA LEU A 33 -1.86 -4.60 -18.39
C LEU A 33 -2.63 -4.19 -19.65
N LYS A 34 -2.88 -2.89 -19.85
CA LYS A 34 -3.50 -2.36 -21.06
C LYS A 34 -2.49 -2.01 -22.15
N HIS A 35 -1.19 -2.03 -21.82
CA HIS A 35 -0.13 -1.66 -22.75
C HIS A 35 0.06 -2.77 -23.80
N PRO A 36 0.12 -2.48 -25.10
CA PRO A 36 0.27 -3.51 -26.14
C PRO A 36 1.60 -4.26 -26.07
N ALA A 37 2.63 -3.68 -25.45
CA ALA A 37 3.89 -4.34 -25.12
C ALA A 37 4.00 -4.49 -23.59
N ILE A 38 3.16 -5.36 -23.01
CA ILE A 38 3.16 -5.62 -21.56
C ILE A 38 4.54 -6.11 -21.14
N GLN A 39 5.10 -5.48 -20.10
CA GLN A 39 6.28 -5.98 -19.42
C GLN A 39 5.85 -6.88 -18.25
N GLU A 40 5.72 -8.19 -18.50
CA GLU A 40 5.25 -9.13 -17.47
C GLU A 40 6.10 -9.13 -16.20
N SER A 41 7.43 -8.94 -16.34
CA SER A 41 8.36 -8.83 -15.22
C SER A 41 8.07 -7.61 -14.35
N LEU A 42 7.70 -6.48 -14.97
CA LEU A 42 7.28 -5.26 -14.28
C LEU A 42 5.95 -5.47 -13.57
N VAL A 43 4.95 -6.04 -14.25
CA VAL A 43 3.64 -6.36 -13.66
C VAL A 43 3.80 -7.30 -12.47
N LYS A 44 4.64 -8.33 -12.58
CA LYS A 44 4.94 -9.26 -11.48
C LYS A 44 5.57 -8.53 -10.28
N ARG A 45 6.55 -7.65 -10.52
CA ARG A 45 7.17 -6.83 -9.48
C ARG A 45 6.16 -5.93 -8.79
N LEU A 46 5.31 -5.24 -9.55
CA LEU A 46 4.26 -4.37 -9.01
C LEU A 46 3.24 -5.15 -8.18
N LYS A 47 2.85 -6.36 -8.60
CA LYS A 47 1.94 -7.23 -7.83
C LYS A 47 2.57 -7.66 -6.49
N LEU A 48 3.86 -7.99 -6.48
CA LEU A 48 4.57 -8.33 -5.24
C LEU A 48 4.67 -7.13 -4.29
N GLU A 49 4.97 -5.95 -4.83
CA GLU A 49 5.01 -4.71 -4.05
C GLU A 49 3.63 -4.37 -3.45
N LYS A 50 2.57 -4.53 -4.26
CA LYS A 50 1.18 -4.37 -3.82
C LYS A 50 0.83 -5.34 -2.68
N LEU A 51 1.23 -6.61 -2.79
CA LEU A 51 0.99 -7.61 -1.75
C LEU A 51 1.70 -7.23 -0.44
N LYS A 52 2.96 -6.83 -0.51
CA LYS A 52 3.74 -6.40 0.67
C LYS A 52 3.13 -5.18 1.35
N ILE A 53 2.58 -4.23 0.60
CA ILE A 53 1.90 -3.05 1.17
C ILE A 53 0.57 -3.46 1.80
N LYS A 54 -0.19 -4.35 1.16
CA LYS A 54 -1.43 -4.90 1.72
C LYS A 54 -1.19 -5.60 3.08
N GLU A 55 -0.13 -6.39 3.19
CA GLU A 55 0.25 -7.02 4.46
C GLU A 55 0.56 -6.00 5.56
N GLN A 56 1.26 -4.91 5.21
CA GLN A 56 1.54 -3.83 6.16
C GLN A 56 0.27 -3.09 6.60
N ILE A 57 -0.68 -2.86 5.68
CA ILE A 57 -1.99 -2.27 5.99
C ILE A 57 -2.73 -3.14 6.99
N VAL A 58 -2.91 -4.44 6.69
CA VAL A 58 -3.61 -5.39 7.57
C VAL A 58 -2.97 -5.45 8.95
N HIS A 59 -1.64 -5.48 9.02
CA HIS A 59 -0.92 -5.49 10.29
C HIS A 59 -1.11 -4.19 11.08
N LEU A 60 -1.15 -3.03 10.42
CA LEU A 60 -1.32 -1.73 11.07
C LEU A 60 -2.77 -1.49 11.51
N GLU A 61 -3.75 -1.86 10.67
CA GLU A 61 -5.18 -1.82 11.00
C GLU A 61 -5.49 -2.72 12.21
N GLY A 62 -4.89 -3.91 12.27
CA GLY A 62 -5.01 -4.80 13.42
C GLY A 62 -4.39 -4.27 14.72
N ARG A 63 -3.53 -3.24 14.66
CA ARG A 63 -2.95 -2.56 15.83
C ARG A 63 -3.74 -1.32 16.25
N LEU A 64 -4.50 -0.74 15.32
CA LEU A 64 -5.32 0.47 15.52
C LEU A 64 -6.73 0.15 16.01
N ASN A 65 -7.22 -1.08 15.77
CA ASN A 65 -8.47 -1.64 16.30
C ASN A 65 -8.27 -2.27 17.68
#